data_AF-A0A1F5XZZ9-F1
#
_entry.id   AF-A0A1F5XZZ9-F1
#
_cell.length_a   1.000
_cell.length_b   1.000
_cell.length_c   1.000
_cell.angle_alpha   90.00
_cell.angle_beta   90.00
_cell.angle_gamma   90.00
#
_symmetry.space_group_name_H-M   'P 1'
#
loop_
_entity.id
_entity.type
_entity.pdbx_description
1 polymer ?
#
loop_
_entity_poly.entity_id
_entity_poly.type
_entity_poly.pdbx_seq_one_letter_code
_entity_poly.pdbx_strand_id
1 'polypeptide(L)'
;MTNKFLTKYSIFWLILLISIPLVSINAQTVNVGICDPQVSVCNPITSNDFAELMAKIADAAAKIGLPLVAVFMIYSGFLFVSARGNEEQLTKAKTTFFWTIIGALLVVGAFAISLAIKDFATKL
;
A
#
# COMPACT_ATOMS: atom_id res chain seq x y z
N MET A 1 -9.51 38.89 2.21
CA MET A 1 -9.58 37.69 1.36
C MET A 1 -8.66 36.61 1.91
N THR A 2 -8.91 36.04 3.10
CA THR A 2 -7.83 35.33 3.82
C THR A 2 -8.26 34.07 4.58
N ASN A 3 -9.44 33.51 4.29
CA ASN A 3 -9.97 32.39 5.09
C ASN A 3 -10.19 31.09 4.29
N LYS A 4 -10.14 31.12 2.94
CA LYS A 4 -10.37 29.93 2.08
C LYS A 4 -9.21 28.93 2.05
N PHE A 5 -7.98 29.39 2.31
CA PHE A 5 -6.79 28.53 2.30
C PHE A 5 -6.72 27.67 3.57
N LEU A 6 -7.07 28.26 4.72
CA LEU A 6 -7.15 27.58 6.01
C LEU A 6 -8.29 26.57 6.07
N THR A 7 -9.46 26.87 5.46
CA THR A 7 -10.56 25.87 5.36
C THR A 7 -10.18 24.68 4.49
N LYS A 8 -9.42 24.89 3.40
CA LYS A 8 -9.01 23.81 2.49
C LYS A 8 -7.97 22.87 3.12
N TYR A 9 -7.01 23.41 3.88
CA TYR A 9 -6.04 22.61 4.65
C TYR A 9 -6.65 21.93 5.88
N SER A 10 -7.67 22.54 6.48
CA SER A 10 -8.42 21.95 7.60
C SER A 10 -9.16 20.67 7.19
N ILE A 11 -9.74 20.62 5.99
CA ILE A 11 -10.39 19.41 5.44
C ILE A 11 -9.36 18.31 5.13
N PHE A 12 -8.19 18.68 4.61
CA PHE A 12 -7.09 17.74 4.39
C PHE A 12 -6.57 17.14 5.71
N TRP A 13 -6.45 17.94 6.76
CA TRP A 13 -6.09 17.48 8.12
C TRP A 13 -7.18 16.61 8.77
N LEU A 14 -8.46 16.87 8.49
CA LEU A 14 -9.59 16.07 8.97
C LEU A 14 -9.65 14.70 8.29
N ILE A 15 -9.38 14.63 6.99
CA ILE A 15 -9.29 13.36 6.23
C ILE A 15 -8.06 12.55 6.67
N LEU A 16 -6.96 13.24 7.01
CA LEU A 16 -5.76 12.62 7.57
C LEU A 16 -5.98 12.08 9.01
N LEU A 17 -6.88 12.69 9.80
CA LEU A 17 -7.21 12.24 11.17
C LEU A 17 -8.26 11.12 11.19
N ILE A 18 -9.20 11.11 10.23
CA ILE A 18 -10.25 10.09 10.09
C ILE A 18 -9.73 8.79 9.46
N SER A 19 -8.59 8.80 8.77
CA SER A 19 -7.93 7.58 8.25
C SER A 19 -7.12 6.81 9.30
N ILE A 20 -6.84 7.42 10.47
CA ILE A 20 -5.96 6.83 11.51
C ILE A 20 -6.61 5.68 12.31
N PRO A 21 -7.94 5.57 12.53
CA PRO A 21 -8.51 4.43 13.24
C PRO A 21 -8.90 3.24 12.34
N LEU A 22 -8.81 3.35 11.00
CA LEU A 22 -9.14 2.25 10.08
C LEU A 22 -7.96 1.36 9.68
N VAL A 23 -6.74 1.72 10.10
CA VAL A 23 -5.71 0.70 10.38
C VAL A 23 -6.00 0.14 11.77
N SER A 24 -7.21 -0.39 11.95
CA SER A 24 -7.38 -1.54 12.82
C SER A 24 -6.50 -2.60 12.19
N ILE A 25 -5.32 -2.75 12.78
CA ILE A 25 -4.47 -3.91 12.60
C ILE A 25 -5.42 -5.09 12.68
N ASN A 26 -5.75 -5.68 11.52
CA ASN A 26 -5.99 -7.10 11.46
C ASN A 26 -4.65 -7.67 11.89
N ALA A 27 -4.47 -7.77 13.21
CA ALA A 27 -3.53 -8.69 13.79
C ALA A 27 -3.98 -10.01 13.18
N GLN A 28 -3.32 -10.41 12.10
CA GLN A 28 -3.23 -11.81 11.78
C GLN A 28 -2.75 -12.39 13.10
N THR A 29 -3.65 -13.08 13.80
CA THR A 29 -3.28 -14.08 14.78
C THR A 29 -2.33 -14.95 14.01
N VAL A 30 -1.04 -14.69 14.18
CA VAL A 30 -0.01 -15.63 13.83
C VAL A 30 -0.43 -16.84 14.63
N ASN A 31 -0.99 -17.82 13.94
CA ASN A 31 -1.19 -19.14 14.49
C ASN A 31 0.24 -19.61 14.69
N VAL A 32 0.82 -19.24 15.83
CA VAL A 32 2.09 -19.76 16.28
C VAL A 32 1.78 -21.23 16.41
N GLY A 33 2.16 -21.99 15.38
CA GLY A 33 2.23 -23.44 15.50
C GLY A 33 3.01 -23.66 16.78
N ILE A 34 2.29 -24.14 17.80
CA ILE A 34 2.72 -24.45 19.15
C ILE A 34 4.23 -24.68 19.19
N CYS A 35 4.98 -23.63 19.50
CA CYS A 35 6.42 -23.72 19.71
C CYS A 35 6.66 -23.37 21.17
N ASP A 36 7.09 -24.40 21.89
CA ASP A 36 7.41 -24.32 23.31
C ASP A 36 8.76 -23.57 23.46
N PRO A 37 8.78 -22.37 24.10
CA PRO A 37 9.98 -21.57 24.24
C PRO A 37 11.05 -22.21 25.15
N GLN A 38 10.78 -23.37 25.75
CA GLN A 38 11.76 -24.13 26.52
C GLN A 38 12.65 -25.05 25.66
N VAL A 39 12.30 -25.30 24.38
CA VAL A 39 13.00 -26.30 23.54
C VAL A 39 13.38 -25.80 22.14
N SER A 40 12.83 -24.68 21.64
CA SER A 40 13.27 -24.13 20.35
C SER A 40 13.12 -22.62 20.22
N VAL A 41 13.98 -22.02 19.38
CA VAL A 41 13.82 -20.63 18.96
C VAL A 41 12.62 -20.57 18.00
N CYS A 42 11.49 -20.06 18.51
CA CYS A 42 10.30 -19.81 17.70
C CYS A 42 10.62 -18.83 16.56
N ASN A 43 10.35 -19.21 15.31
CA ASN A 43 10.49 -18.32 14.16
C ASN A 43 9.37 -17.25 14.20
N PRO A 44 9.66 -15.96 14.49
CA PRO A 44 8.65 -14.91 14.58
C PRO A 44 8.05 -14.56 13.21
N ILE A 45 8.65 -15.05 12.11
CA ILE A 45 8.14 -14.89 10.75
C ILE A 45 7.13 -15.99 10.39
N THR A 46 7.03 -17.08 11.18
CA THR A 46 6.11 -18.21 10.97
C THR A 46 6.09 -18.67 9.52
N SER A 47 7.27 -19.02 9.02
CA SER A 47 7.45 -19.62 7.70
C SER A 47 8.23 -20.91 7.87
N ASN A 48 7.62 -22.04 7.54
CA ASN A 48 8.30 -23.33 7.57
C ASN A 48 8.96 -23.67 6.22
N ASP A 49 8.50 -23.01 5.14
CA ASP A 49 9.01 -23.17 3.78
C ASP A 49 9.40 -21.83 3.15
N PHE A 50 10.33 -21.87 2.19
CA PHE A 50 10.76 -20.69 1.42
C PHE A 50 9.58 -20.00 0.71
N ALA A 51 8.62 -20.79 0.23
CA ALA A 51 7.41 -20.28 -0.41
C ALA A 51 6.53 -19.45 0.56
N GLU A 52 6.41 -19.89 1.82
CA GLU A 52 5.63 -19.21 2.85
C GLU A 52 6.32 -17.91 3.30
N LEU A 53 7.65 -17.91 3.37
CA LEU A 53 8.44 -16.72 3.66
C LEU A 53 8.25 -15.65 2.57
N MET A 54 8.27 -16.05 1.28
CA MET A 54 8.03 -15.13 0.17
C MET A 54 6.60 -14.58 0.18
N ALA A 55 5.61 -15.41 0.50
CA ALA A 55 4.21 -14.98 0.63
C ALA A 55 4.02 -13.95 1.76
N LYS A 56 4.69 -14.15 2.91
CA LYS A 56 4.65 -13.21 4.05
C LYS A 56 5.31 -11.86 3.72
N ILE A 57 6.44 -11.88 3.00
CA ILE A 57 7.10 -10.65 2.54
C ILE A 57 6.21 -9.90 1.54
N ALA A 58 5.57 -10.62 0.61
CA ALA A 58 4.64 -10.02 -0.34
C ALA A 58 3.41 -9.40 0.37
N ASP A 59 2.85 -10.06 1.38
CA ASP A 59 1.74 -9.53 2.19
C ASP A 59 2.14 -8.28 2.98
N ALA A 60 3.34 -8.28 3.57
CA ALA A 60 3.89 -7.11 4.25
C ALA A 60 4.09 -5.92 3.29
N ALA A 61 4.62 -6.18 2.09
CA ALA A 61 4.77 -5.16 1.06
C ALA A 61 3.42 -4.62 0.57
N ALA A 62 2.40 -5.49 0.40
CA ALA A 62 1.06 -5.09 -0.04
C ALA A 62 0.35 -4.20 1.00
N LYS A 63 0.48 -4.51 2.29
CA LYS A 63 -0.09 -3.72 3.40
C LYS A 63 0.41 -2.27 3.42
N ILE A 64 1.67 -2.05 3.04
CA ILE A 64 2.28 -0.72 2.98
C ILE A 64 2.07 -0.08 1.60
N GLY A 65 2.11 -0.87 0.53
CA GLY A 65 1.99 -0.41 -0.85
C GLY A 65 0.60 0.14 -1.19
N LEU A 66 -0.47 -0.50 -0.73
CA LEU A 66 -1.85 -0.07 -0.97
C LEU A 66 -2.15 1.37 -0.48
N PRO A 67 -1.92 1.72 0.80
CA PRO A 67 -2.15 3.09 1.27
C PRO A 67 -1.20 4.10 0.60
N LEU A 68 0.04 3.70 0.30
CA LEU A 68 1.01 4.56 -0.39
C LEU A 68 0.52 4.96 -1.79
N VAL A 69 0.03 4.00 -2.58
CA VAL A 69 -0.55 4.25 -3.90
C VAL A 69 -1.74 5.19 -3.81
N ALA A 70 -2.61 5.02 -2.82
CA ALA A 70 -3.76 5.90 -2.63
C ALA A 70 -3.36 7.36 -2.37
N VAL A 71 -2.31 7.59 -1.56
CA VAL A 71 -1.76 8.94 -1.32
C VAL A 71 -1.19 9.56 -2.59
N PHE A 72 -0.43 8.80 -3.38
CA PHE A 72 0.10 9.28 -4.66
C PHE A 72 -1.01 9.57 -5.68
N MET A 73 -2.08 8.78 -5.69
CA MET A 73 -3.27 9.00 -6.53
C MET A 73 -3.91 10.36 -6.21
N ILE A 74 -4.10 10.65 -4.92
CA ILE A 74 -4.66 11.93 -4.47
C ILE A 74 -3.72 13.09 -4.84
N TYR A 75 -2.41 12.94 -4.61
CA TYR A 75 -1.42 13.96 -4.93
C TYR A 75 -1.40 14.32 -6.42
N SER A 76 -1.41 13.32 -7.31
CA SER A 76 -1.45 13.53 -8.75
C SER A 76 -2.74 14.24 -9.19
N GLY A 77 -3.89 13.91 -8.58
CA GLY A 77 -5.16 14.59 -8.82
C GLY A 77 -5.13 16.07 -8.40
N PHE A 78 -4.53 16.39 -7.25
CA PHE A 78 -4.35 17.78 -6.82
C PHE A 78 -3.46 18.57 -7.78
N LEU A 79 -2.40 17.95 -8.30
CA LEU A 79 -1.48 18.58 -9.25
C LEU A 79 -2.18 18.93 -10.57
N PHE A 80 -3.12 18.09 -11.02
CA PHE A 80 -3.97 18.37 -12.18
C PHE A 80 -4.87 19.59 -11.97
N VAL A 81 -5.50 19.69 -10.78
CA VAL A 81 -6.41 20.80 -10.45
C VAL A 81 -5.64 22.11 -10.22
N SER A 82 -4.41 22.05 -9.68
CA SER A 82 -3.59 23.25 -9.44
C SER A 82 -3.00 23.84 -10.71
N ALA A 83 -2.82 23.04 -11.77
CA ALA A 83 -2.13 23.47 -12.98
C ALA A 83 -2.88 24.58 -13.75
N ARG A 84 -4.21 24.74 -13.60
CA ARG A 84 -5.04 25.89 -14.02
C ARG A 84 -4.72 26.52 -15.41
N GLY A 85 -4.24 25.73 -16.38
CA GLY A 85 -3.89 26.21 -17.72
C GLY A 85 -2.42 26.58 -17.95
N ASN A 86 -1.52 26.36 -16.98
CA ASN A 86 -0.09 26.38 -17.21
C ASN A 86 0.36 25.03 -17.83
N GLU A 87 0.73 25.05 -19.11
CA GLU A 87 1.22 23.93 -19.90
C GLU A 87 2.34 23.12 -19.19
N GLU A 88 3.25 23.80 -18.50
CA GLU A 88 4.38 23.16 -17.81
C GLU A 88 3.90 22.33 -16.60
N GLN A 89 2.99 22.89 -15.82
CA GLN A 89 2.42 22.20 -14.65
C GLN A 89 1.46 21.08 -15.07
N LEU A 90 0.73 21.25 -16.17
CA LEU A 90 -0.11 20.20 -16.75
C LEU A 90 0.74 19.01 -17.24
N THR A 91 1.89 19.30 -17.84
CA THR A 91 2.82 18.25 -18.29
C THR A 91 3.38 17.48 -17.09
N LYS A 92 3.80 18.18 -16.03
CA LYS A 92 4.21 17.53 -14.77
C LYS A 92 3.09 16.72 -14.10
N ALA A 93 1.85 17.21 -14.14
CA ALA A 93 0.70 16.50 -13.59
C ALA A 93 0.46 15.18 -14.34
N LYS A 94 0.51 15.22 -15.67
CA LYS A 94 0.37 14.03 -16.53
C LYS A 94 1.46 13.01 -16.24
N THR A 95 2.73 13.41 -16.22
CA THR A 95 3.83 12.47 -15.94
C THR A 95 3.71 11.85 -14.56
N THR A 96 3.39 12.64 -13.53
CA THR A 96 3.17 12.14 -12.16
C THR A 96 2.02 11.13 -12.11
N PHE A 97 0.94 11.39 -12.82
CA PHE A 97 -0.21 10.49 -12.90
C PHE A 97 0.15 9.16 -13.60
N PHE A 98 0.89 9.19 -14.71
CA PHE A 98 1.37 7.97 -15.36
C PHE A 98 2.25 7.13 -14.43
N TRP A 99 3.19 7.76 -13.73
CA TRP A 99 4.02 7.07 -12.73
C TRP A 99 3.19 6.45 -11.60
N THR A 100 2.13 7.14 -11.18
CA THR A 100 1.20 6.64 -10.15
C THR A 100 0.44 5.41 -10.64
N ILE A 101 -0.06 5.42 -11.89
CA ILE A 101 -0.73 4.26 -12.51
C ILE A 101 0.22 3.08 -12.60
N ILE A 102 1.47 3.30 -13.04
CA ILE A 102 2.47 2.24 -13.14
C ILE A 102 2.76 1.64 -11.77
N GLY A 103 2.90 2.47 -10.73
CA GLY A 103 3.07 2.01 -9.35
C GLY A 103 1.88 1.19 -8.84
N ALA A 104 0.65 1.64 -9.12
CA ALA A 104 -0.56 0.90 -8.77
C ALA A 104 -0.63 -0.45 -9.50
N LEU A 105 -0.33 -0.47 -10.80
CA LEU A 105 -0.31 -1.67 -11.62
C LEU A 105 0.77 -2.64 -11.17
N LEU A 106 1.94 -2.15 -10.73
CA LEU A 106 3.02 -2.98 -10.20
C LEU A 106 2.58 -3.74 -8.94
N VAL A 107 1.91 -3.06 -8.01
CA VAL A 107 1.42 -3.69 -6.76
C VAL A 107 0.39 -4.78 -7.06
N VAL A 108 -0.58 -4.48 -7.92
CA VAL A 108 -1.61 -5.45 -8.33
C VAL A 108 -1.00 -6.59 -9.16
N GLY A 109 -0.07 -6.28 -10.05
CA GLY A 109 0.63 -7.24 -10.90
C GLY A 109 1.50 -8.21 -10.10
N ALA A 110 2.22 -7.72 -9.09
CA ALA A 110 2.99 -8.58 -8.19
C ALA A 110 2.09 -9.60 -7.48
N PHE A 111 0.95 -9.16 -6.95
CA PHE A 111 -0.01 -10.06 -6.30
C PHE A 111 -0.59 -11.10 -7.27
N ALA A 112 -0.95 -10.68 -8.49
CA ALA A 112 -1.48 -11.57 -9.52
C ALA A 112 -0.46 -12.65 -9.91
N ILE A 113 0.82 -12.27 -10.08
CA ILE A 113 1.90 -13.21 -10.42
C ILE A 113 2.15 -14.18 -9.26
N SER A 114 2.21 -13.70 -8.02
CA SER A 114 2.38 -14.57 -6.84
C SER A 114 1.25 -15.59 -6.71
N LEU A 115 0.01 -15.18 -6.96
CA LEU A 115 -1.15 -16.08 -6.95
C LEU A 115 -1.07 -17.12 -8.05
N ALA A 116 -0.67 -16.71 -9.26
CA ALA A 116 -0.48 -17.63 -10.38
C ALA A 116 0.56 -18.70 -10.05
N ILE A 117 1.74 -18.32 -9.54
CA ILE A 117 2.81 -19.27 -9.17
C ILE A 117 2.32 -20.25 -8.10
N LYS A 118 1.57 -19.78 -7.09
CA LYS A 118 1.00 -20.65 -6.05
C LYS A 118 0.03 -21.67 -6.64
N ASP A 119 -0.87 -21.24 -7.52
CA ASP A 119 -1.86 -22.12 -8.15
C ASP A 119 -1.17 -23.19 -9.02
N PHE A 120 -0.15 -22.81 -9.79
CA PHE A 120 0.67 -23.76 -10.56
C PHE A 120 1.43 -24.76 -9.68
N ALA A 121 2.03 -24.31 -8.58
CA ALA A 121 2.80 -25.18 -7.68
C ALA A 121 1.93 -26.15 -6.88
N THR A 122 0.67 -25.82 -6.62
CA THR A 122 -0.25 -26.68 -5.84
C THR A 122 -0.98 -27.70 -6.72
N LYS A 123 -1.07 -27.45 -8.03
CA LYS A 123 -1.74 -28.32 -9.01
C LYS A 123 -0.80 -29.35 -9.67
N LEU A 124 0.49 -29.31 -9.33
CA LEU A 124 1.51 -30.28 -9.70
C LEU A 124 1.68 -31.32 -8.58
#